data_AF-A0A938V415-F1
#
_entry.id   AF-A0A938V415-F1
#
_cell.length_a   1.000
_cell.length_b   1.000
_cell.length_c   1.000
_cell.angle_alpha   90.00
_cell.angle_beta   90.00
_cell.angle_gamma   90.00
#
_symmetry.space_group_name_H-M   'P 1'
#
loop_
_entity.id
_entity.type
_entity.pdbx_description
1 polymer ?
#
loop_
_entity_poly.entity_id
_entity_poly.type
_entity_poly.pdbx_seq_one_letter_code
_entity_poly.pdbx_strand_id
1 'polypeptide(L)'
;MQMLHGLVALLVLGVGIGCSGPSGSGDTDGSPLVDAQREAVADASGSPDSLLPDANVPDSLLPDANVPDSLLPDAHVPDSLLPDANVPESLLPDAHVPDSLLPDANVPESLLPDGNGPDSALPDGVLPDALSDQPAPPDESGEAPPPAEPFATVSGECGEIDLTELYSPSPFLFVNHLDFADDPYDEADFGLLCPGGQEVILDGNAGGSSILSEAFSFEVLYWCEGAQLLKTEMEIDYKDEAGKITDLLVLIDGLKVGVSVSRAVSWPKDAPYLATQAGDLLKKKLSGIQASTANVKPEDAWTKQILHVLAWSEGHATVLEEVWEGLDPSVKGDTILLVTITDGDDAFLY
;
A
#
# COMPACT_ATOMS: atom_id res chain seq x y z
N MET A 1 4.76 62.82 34.92
CA MET A 1 5.92 62.72 34.01
C MET A 1 5.59 61.69 32.93
N GLN A 2 6.07 61.89 31.71
CA GLN A 2 5.69 61.10 30.53
C GLN A 2 6.22 59.65 30.51
N MET A 3 5.59 58.86 29.63
CA MET A 3 6.04 57.55 29.13
C MET A 3 7.39 57.63 28.41
N LEU A 4 8.02 56.48 28.15
CA LEU A 4 8.39 56.14 26.76
C LEU A 4 8.50 54.61 26.56
N HIS A 5 8.17 54.13 25.37
CA HIS A 5 8.48 52.77 24.90
C HIS A 5 9.84 52.76 24.18
N GLY A 6 10.62 51.68 24.31
CA GLY A 6 11.88 51.49 23.59
C GLY A 6 11.72 50.54 22.41
N LEU A 7 11.65 51.08 21.19
CA LEU A 7 11.77 50.31 19.95
C LEU A 7 13.25 50.28 19.54
N VAL A 8 13.77 49.11 19.16
CA VAL A 8 15.14 48.97 18.63
C VAL A 8 15.09 48.27 17.27
N ALA A 9 15.69 48.89 16.26
CA ALA A 9 15.91 48.31 14.95
C ALA A 9 17.33 48.65 14.49
N LEU A 10 18.10 47.64 14.08
CA LEU A 10 19.42 47.79 13.47
C LEU A 10 19.67 46.52 12.62
N LEU A 11 19.37 46.57 11.32
CA LEU A 11 20.25 46.99 10.23
C LEU A 11 21.09 45.81 9.69
N VAL A 12 20.70 45.30 8.52
CA VAL A 12 21.45 44.29 7.77
C VAL A 12 22.64 44.96 7.06
N LEU A 13 23.81 44.34 7.13
CA LEU A 13 24.96 44.60 6.27
C LEU A 13 25.21 43.36 5.40
N GLY A 14 25.55 43.55 4.13
CA GLY A 14 25.75 42.45 3.18
C GLY A 14 26.86 42.71 2.17
N VAL A 15 27.32 41.63 1.54
CA VAL A 15 28.25 41.54 0.40
C VAL A 15 27.86 40.24 -0.35
N GLY A 16 27.83 40.13 -1.68
CA GLY A 16 28.08 41.09 -2.76
C GLY A 16 28.79 40.43 -3.95
N ILE A 17 28.58 40.95 -5.17
CA ILE A 17 29.17 40.48 -6.47
C ILE A 17 28.53 39.17 -6.99
N GLY A 18 28.19 38.96 -8.27
CA GLY A 18 28.30 39.77 -9.50
C GLY A 18 29.01 39.00 -10.64
N CYS A 19 28.64 39.04 -11.93
CA CYS A 19 27.63 39.80 -12.70
C CYS A 19 26.97 38.82 -13.75
N SER A 20 26.40 39.10 -14.94
CA SER A 20 26.46 40.19 -15.93
C SER A 20 25.22 40.17 -16.88
N GLY A 21 25.05 41.20 -17.72
CA GLY A 21 24.11 41.23 -18.87
C GLY A 21 24.78 40.87 -20.22
N PRO A 22 24.33 41.39 -21.40
CA PRO A 22 24.09 42.84 -21.60
C PRO A 22 23.00 43.32 -22.60
N SER A 23 22.62 44.62 -22.50
CA SER A 23 22.16 45.57 -23.58
C SER A 23 20.93 45.24 -24.46
N GLY A 24 20.09 46.19 -24.92
CA GLY A 24 19.98 47.67 -24.86
C GLY A 24 18.68 48.11 -25.62
N SER A 25 18.31 49.38 -25.89
CA SER A 25 18.87 50.73 -25.62
C SER A 25 17.90 51.85 -26.13
N GLY A 26 17.87 53.04 -25.48
CA GLY A 26 17.19 54.29 -25.94
C GLY A 26 15.75 54.49 -25.38
N ASP A 27 15.31 55.64 -24.84
CA ASP A 27 15.42 57.09 -25.18
C ASP A 27 14.41 57.54 -26.27
N THR A 28 13.65 58.65 -26.17
CA THR A 28 13.52 59.74 -25.15
C THR A 28 12.19 60.51 -25.30
N ASP A 29 11.65 61.03 -24.18
CA ASP A 29 10.94 62.33 -23.91
C ASP A 29 9.88 62.92 -24.90
N GLY A 30 8.89 63.73 -24.44
CA GLY A 30 7.88 64.30 -25.35
C GLY A 30 6.79 65.33 -24.93
N SER A 31 6.32 65.41 -23.68
CA SER A 31 5.35 66.44 -23.19
C SER A 31 3.89 66.50 -23.78
N PRO A 32 2.93 67.28 -23.19
CA PRO A 32 1.47 67.01 -23.28
C PRO A 32 0.59 68.11 -23.96
N LEU A 33 -0.71 68.21 -23.55
CA LEU A 33 -1.87 69.08 -23.94
C LEU A 33 -2.96 68.28 -24.71
N VAL A 34 -4.29 68.44 -24.53
CA VAL A 34 -5.15 69.37 -23.73
C VAL A 34 -6.46 68.70 -23.23
N ASP A 35 -7.20 69.42 -22.38
CA ASP A 35 -8.45 69.06 -21.68
C ASP A 35 -9.69 68.66 -22.50
N ALA A 36 -10.56 67.84 -21.91
CA ALA A 36 -12.02 68.00 -21.97
C ALA A 36 -12.78 67.30 -20.80
N GLN A 37 -13.67 68.06 -20.15
CA GLN A 37 -14.68 67.65 -19.14
C GLN A 37 -16.05 67.40 -19.85
N ARG A 38 -17.14 66.81 -19.31
CA ARG A 38 -17.54 66.13 -18.05
C ARG A 38 -19.02 65.65 -18.18
N GLU A 39 -19.41 64.55 -17.51
CA GLU A 39 -20.81 64.06 -17.22
C GLU A 39 -21.75 63.73 -18.43
N ALA A 40 -22.39 62.54 -18.53
CA ALA A 40 -23.57 61.98 -17.82
C ALA A 40 -24.91 62.62 -18.27
N VAL A 41 -26.04 61.92 -18.51
CA VAL A 41 -26.63 60.67 -17.96
C VAL A 41 -27.49 59.89 -19.00
N ALA A 42 -28.00 58.69 -18.62
CA ALA A 42 -29.13 57.83 -19.12
C ALA A 42 -29.88 58.17 -20.45
N ASP A 43 -30.34 57.21 -21.27
CA ASP A 43 -31.37 56.19 -20.92
C ASP A 43 -31.53 55.04 -21.98
N ALA A 44 -32.25 53.98 -21.58
CA ALA A 44 -33.06 53.00 -22.34
C ALA A 44 -32.53 52.20 -23.57
N SER A 45 -32.50 50.87 -23.36
CA SER A 45 -32.97 49.79 -24.28
C SER A 45 -32.22 49.42 -25.56
N GLY A 46 -32.12 48.10 -25.84
CA GLY A 46 -31.75 47.57 -27.16
C GLY A 46 -30.91 46.28 -27.14
N SER A 47 -31.54 45.11 -26.98
CA SER A 47 -30.89 43.81 -27.26
C SER A 47 -31.12 43.41 -28.72
N PRO A 48 -30.08 43.05 -29.49
CA PRO A 48 -30.23 42.39 -30.79
C PRO A 48 -30.14 40.86 -30.62
N ASP A 49 -31.22 40.15 -30.95
CA ASP A 49 -31.28 38.69 -31.04
C ASP A 49 -31.32 38.27 -32.53
N SER A 50 -30.68 37.15 -32.91
CA SER A 50 -30.29 36.87 -34.30
C SER A 50 -30.61 35.46 -34.81
N LEU A 51 -31.91 35.19 -34.96
CA LEU A 51 -32.55 34.40 -36.03
C LEU A 51 -31.81 33.16 -36.62
N LEU A 52 -32.21 31.97 -36.15
CA LEU A 52 -32.77 30.83 -36.93
C LEU A 52 -31.87 30.09 -37.99
N PRO A 53 -32.06 28.76 -38.23
CA PRO A 53 -33.37 28.09 -38.42
C PRO A 53 -33.60 26.71 -37.78
N ASP A 54 -34.85 26.24 -37.87
CA ASP A 54 -35.41 25.01 -37.30
C ASP A 54 -35.10 23.72 -38.09
N ALA A 55 -35.13 22.56 -37.40
CA ALA A 55 -35.80 21.34 -37.87
C ALA A 55 -35.97 20.25 -36.78
N ASN A 56 -37.23 19.87 -36.52
CA ASN A 56 -37.74 18.55 -36.11
C ASN A 56 -37.08 17.72 -34.98
N VAL A 57 -37.83 17.54 -33.89
CA VAL A 57 -37.82 16.30 -33.07
C VAL A 57 -39.27 15.78 -33.03
N PRO A 58 -39.55 14.50 -33.35
CA PRO A 58 -40.88 13.90 -33.23
C PRO A 58 -41.16 13.41 -31.79
N ASP A 59 -42.43 13.41 -31.41
CA ASP A 59 -42.90 13.15 -30.04
C ASP A 59 -43.62 11.79 -29.90
N SER A 60 -43.64 11.23 -28.69
CA SER A 60 -44.23 9.92 -28.28
C SER A 60 -43.57 8.66 -28.91
N LEU A 61 -43.55 7.47 -28.29
CA LEU A 61 -44.43 6.87 -27.28
C LEU A 61 -43.65 6.12 -26.18
N LEU A 62 -44.09 6.24 -24.92
CA LEU A 62 -43.75 5.32 -23.82
C LEU A 62 -44.92 4.34 -23.60
N PRO A 63 -44.67 3.05 -23.33
CA PRO A 63 -45.68 2.13 -22.80
C PRO A 63 -45.62 2.10 -21.26
N ASP A 64 -46.75 2.38 -20.60
CA ASP A 64 -46.88 2.25 -19.15
C ASP A 64 -46.73 0.78 -18.69
N ALA A 65 -45.98 0.57 -17.60
CA ALA A 65 -45.88 -0.71 -16.91
C ALA A 65 -46.31 -0.54 -15.44
N ASN A 66 -47.57 -0.88 -15.16
CA ASN A 66 -48.15 -0.76 -13.83
C ASN A 66 -47.42 -1.65 -12.81
N VAL A 67 -47.07 -1.10 -11.65
CA VAL A 67 -46.69 -1.88 -10.47
C VAL A 67 -47.94 -2.14 -9.62
N PRO A 68 -48.41 -3.39 -9.48
CA PRO A 68 -49.37 -3.76 -8.46
C PRO A 68 -48.63 -4.05 -7.15
N ASP A 69 -49.11 -3.46 -6.06
CA ASP A 69 -48.57 -3.66 -4.72
C ASP A 69 -49.08 -4.97 -4.08
N SER A 70 -48.43 -5.36 -2.98
CA SER A 70 -48.93 -6.17 -1.86
C SER A 70 -48.83 -7.72 -1.81
N LEU A 71 -48.67 -8.16 -0.55
CA LEU A 71 -48.89 -9.48 0.07
C LEU A 71 -47.83 -10.59 -0.11
N LEU A 72 -47.08 -10.81 0.98
CA LEU A 72 -46.49 -12.11 1.34
C LEU A 72 -47.61 -13.12 1.69
N PRO A 73 -47.39 -14.40 1.37
CA PRO A 73 -47.73 -15.49 2.29
C PRO A 73 -46.53 -16.39 2.60
N ASP A 74 -46.58 -17.08 3.74
CA ASP A 74 -45.54 -18.01 4.19
C ASP A 74 -45.42 -19.29 3.35
N ALA A 75 -44.21 -19.86 3.41
CA ALA A 75 -43.82 -21.27 3.27
C ALA A 75 -44.75 -22.28 2.55
N HIS A 76 -44.18 -23.01 1.59
CA HIS A 76 -44.24 -24.49 1.58
C HIS A 76 -43.15 -25.09 0.67
N VAL A 77 -42.46 -26.13 1.15
CA VAL A 77 -41.50 -26.93 0.37
C VAL A 77 -42.24 -28.03 -0.40
N PRO A 78 -41.98 -28.22 -1.70
CA PRO A 78 -42.33 -29.44 -2.43
C PRO A 78 -41.08 -30.29 -2.70
N ASP A 79 -41.01 -31.49 -2.12
CA ASP A 79 -40.12 -32.55 -2.63
C ASP A 79 -40.49 -32.86 -4.09
N SER A 80 -39.51 -32.93 -4.98
CA SER A 80 -39.69 -33.33 -6.37
C SER A 80 -38.79 -34.52 -6.72
N LEU A 81 -39.40 -35.57 -7.24
CA LEU A 81 -38.78 -36.87 -7.45
C LEU A 81 -38.39 -37.09 -8.92
N LEU A 82 -37.08 -37.20 -9.18
CA LEU A 82 -36.49 -37.96 -10.30
C LEU A 82 -36.74 -37.34 -11.72
N PRO A 83 -36.03 -37.74 -12.81
CA PRO A 83 -35.28 -38.98 -13.01
C PRO A 83 -33.83 -38.86 -13.49
N ASP A 84 -33.25 -40.04 -13.75
CA ASP A 84 -31.84 -40.34 -13.99
C ASP A 84 -31.24 -39.67 -15.23
N ALA A 85 -29.97 -39.26 -15.11
CA ALA A 85 -29.11 -38.88 -16.23
C ALA A 85 -27.90 -39.82 -16.27
N ASN A 86 -27.76 -40.59 -17.35
CA ASN A 86 -26.69 -41.59 -17.50
C ASN A 86 -25.30 -40.91 -17.55
N VAL A 87 -24.45 -41.22 -16.58
CA VAL A 87 -23.00 -40.94 -16.64
C VAL A 87 -22.28 -42.25 -16.98
N PRO A 88 -21.40 -42.30 -18.00
CA PRO A 88 -20.58 -43.48 -18.28
C PRO A 88 -19.55 -43.75 -17.19
N GLU A 89 -19.41 -45.00 -16.77
CA GLU A 89 -18.40 -45.41 -15.77
C GLU A 89 -16.98 -45.27 -16.31
N SER A 90 -16.18 -44.36 -15.74
CA SER A 90 -14.72 -44.38 -15.83
C SER A 90 -14.13 -45.15 -14.66
N LEU A 91 -13.50 -46.28 -14.95
CA LEU A 91 -13.05 -47.28 -13.99
C LEU A 91 -12.03 -46.72 -12.97
N LEU A 92 -12.43 -46.64 -11.70
CA LEU A 92 -11.50 -46.55 -10.57
C LEU A 92 -11.00 -47.96 -10.21
N PRO A 93 -9.68 -48.18 -10.06
CA PRO A 93 -9.15 -49.40 -9.45
C PRO A 93 -9.21 -49.31 -7.92
N ASP A 94 -9.96 -50.21 -7.27
CA ASP A 94 -9.89 -50.38 -5.82
C ASP A 94 -8.48 -50.83 -5.39
N ALA A 95 -7.87 -50.08 -4.47
CA ALA A 95 -6.60 -50.42 -3.83
C ALA A 95 -6.81 -50.53 -2.31
N HIS A 96 -7.00 -51.77 -1.83
CA HIS A 96 -7.32 -52.05 -0.43
C HIS A 96 -6.32 -51.44 0.57
N VAL A 97 -6.84 -50.80 1.61
CA VAL A 97 -6.09 -50.51 2.85
C VAL A 97 -5.90 -51.83 3.62
N PRO A 98 -4.67 -52.24 3.94
CA PRO A 98 -4.43 -53.35 4.85
C PRO A 98 -4.29 -52.84 6.30
N ASP A 99 -5.24 -53.20 7.17
CA ASP A 99 -5.05 -53.08 8.61
C ASP A 99 -3.78 -53.86 9.03
N SER A 100 -2.78 -53.15 9.56
CA SER A 100 -1.54 -53.74 10.06
C SER A 100 -1.25 -53.29 11.49
N LEU A 101 -2.03 -53.84 12.42
CA LEU A 101 -1.68 -53.86 13.84
C LEU A 101 -0.30 -54.53 14.01
N LEU A 102 0.71 -53.74 14.37
CA LEU A 102 2.02 -54.25 14.81
C LEU A 102 2.41 -53.60 16.16
N PRO A 103 3.17 -54.30 17.01
CA PRO A 103 2.97 -54.22 18.46
C PRO A 103 4.04 -53.42 19.21
N ASP A 104 3.81 -53.22 20.51
CA ASP A 104 4.75 -52.64 21.47
C ASP A 104 6.16 -53.25 21.36
N ALA A 105 7.12 -52.43 20.93
CA ALA A 105 8.53 -52.79 20.86
C ALA A 105 9.18 -52.71 22.26
N ASN A 106 8.99 -53.75 23.07
CA ASN A 106 9.67 -53.91 24.35
C ASN A 106 11.20 -53.75 24.20
N VAL A 107 11.78 -52.83 24.98
CA VAL A 107 13.24 -52.62 25.05
C VAL A 107 13.92 -53.83 25.73
N PRO A 108 14.91 -54.48 25.09
CA PRO A 108 15.82 -55.39 25.75
C PRO A 108 17.12 -54.67 26.13
N GLU A 109 17.47 -54.62 27.41
CA GLU A 109 18.81 -54.20 27.84
C GLU A 109 19.87 -55.17 27.30
N SER A 110 20.89 -54.66 26.59
CA SER A 110 22.04 -55.45 26.15
C SER A 110 23.36 -54.85 26.64
N LEU A 111 23.77 -55.37 27.79
CA LEU A 111 25.08 -55.29 28.47
C LEU A 111 26.29 -54.85 27.62
N LEU A 112 27.10 -53.96 28.21
CA LEU A 112 28.44 -53.60 27.75
C LEU A 112 29.41 -54.80 27.75
N PRO A 113 30.43 -54.78 26.88
CA PRO A 113 31.75 -55.32 27.19
C PRO A 113 32.86 -54.27 27.04
N ASP A 114 33.74 -54.17 28.05
CA ASP A 114 34.86 -53.21 28.08
C ASP A 114 35.96 -53.50 27.03
N GLY A 115 36.60 -52.44 26.52
CA GLY A 115 37.73 -52.53 25.58
C GLY A 115 38.82 -51.50 25.88
N ASN A 116 40.01 -51.95 26.29
CA ASN A 116 41.09 -51.10 26.82
C ASN A 116 42.03 -50.52 25.74
N GLY A 117 41.96 -49.21 25.51
CA GLY A 117 43.11 -48.36 25.12
C GLY A 117 43.73 -48.56 23.72
N PRO A 118 44.88 -47.91 23.42
CA PRO A 118 45.74 -47.11 24.31
C PRO A 118 45.80 -45.60 24.00
N ASP A 119 46.47 -44.89 24.91
CA ASP A 119 46.83 -43.46 24.86
C ASP A 119 47.78 -43.10 23.68
N SER A 120 47.71 -41.85 23.18
CA SER A 120 48.62 -41.29 22.16
C SER A 120 48.61 -39.75 22.09
N ALA A 121 49.33 -39.14 23.05
CA ALA A 121 50.15 -37.92 22.94
C ALA A 121 49.76 -36.79 21.94
N LEU A 122 49.51 -35.61 22.50
CA LEU A 122 49.55 -34.31 21.81
C LEU A 122 50.94 -34.00 21.22
N PRO A 123 51.00 -33.22 20.12
CA PRO A 123 52.11 -32.33 19.81
C PRO A 123 51.71 -30.85 20.02
N ASP A 124 52.46 -30.11 20.84
CA ASP A 124 52.30 -28.66 20.96
C ASP A 124 52.62 -27.95 19.63
N GLY A 125 51.65 -27.17 19.12
CA GLY A 125 51.77 -26.39 17.87
C GLY A 125 51.57 -24.90 18.12
N VAL A 126 52.61 -24.10 17.89
CA VAL A 126 52.63 -22.66 18.18
C VAL A 126 51.72 -21.87 17.23
N LEU A 127 51.11 -20.81 17.77
CA LEU A 127 50.26 -19.81 17.09
C LEU A 127 50.87 -19.24 15.78
N PRO A 128 50.02 -18.71 14.90
CA PRO A 128 50.00 -17.25 14.78
C PRO A 128 48.62 -16.64 15.10
N ASP A 129 48.61 -15.36 15.47
CA ASP A 129 47.39 -14.61 15.80
C ASP A 129 46.44 -14.51 14.59
N ALA A 130 45.27 -15.14 14.71
CA ALA A 130 44.11 -14.83 13.87
C ALA A 130 43.30 -13.71 14.54
N LEU A 131 42.72 -12.81 13.72
CA LEU A 131 42.03 -11.63 14.21
C LEU A 131 40.73 -11.97 14.96
N SER A 132 40.33 -11.06 15.86
CA SER A 132 39.20 -11.23 16.79
C SER A 132 37.84 -10.99 16.13
N ASP A 133 37.50 -11.74 15.09
CA ASP A 133 36.14 -11.82 14.55
C ASP A 133 35.37 -12.96 15.24
N GLN A 134 35.12 -12.78 16.54
CA GLN A 134 33.99 -13.45 17.18
C GLN A 134 32.73 -12.64 16.83
N PRO A 135 31.66 -13.27 16.29
CA PRO A 135 30.37 -12.60 16.23
C PRO A 135 29.95 -12.20 17.65
N ALA A 136 29.17 -11.13 17.77
CA ALA A 136 28.55 -10.77 19.04
C ALA A 136 27.74 -11.96 19.61
N PRO A 137 27.60 -12.08 20.94
CA PRO A 137 26.63 -13.04 21.49
C PRO A 137 25.24 -12.75 20.89
N PRO A 138 24.43 -13.78 20.60
CA PRO A 138 23.08 -13.57 20.08
C PRO A 138 22.27 -12.74 21.09
N ASP A 139 21.38 -11.91 20.56
CA ASP A 139 20.44 -11.15 21.40
C ASP A 139 19.49 -12.11 22.13
N GLU A 140 18.99 -11.70 23.31
CA GLU A 140 18.17 -12.56 24.17
C GLU A 140 16.75 -12.79 23.62
N SER A 141 16.40 -12.25 22.45
CA SER A 141 15.20 -12.61 21.69
C SER A 141 15.26 -14.03 21.11
N GLY A 142 16.45 -14.55 20.81
CA GLY A 142 16.62 -15.83 20.12
C GLY A 142 16.21 -15.81 18.64
N GLU A 143 15.97 -14.61 18.11
CA GLU A 143 15.49 -14.34 16.76
C GLU A 143 16.65 -14.40 15.74
N ALA A 144 16.35 -14.75 14.48
CA ALA A 144 17.35 -14.69 13.43
C ALA A 144 17.72 -13.21 13.15
N PRO A 145 19.01 -12.87 12.94
CA PRO A 145 19.35 -11.54 12.46
C PRO A 145 18.67 -11.32 11.09
N PRO A 146 18.17 -10.10 10.80
CA PRO A 146 17.52 -9.83 9.53
C PRO A 146 18.48 -10.07 8.35
N PRO A 147 17.95 -10.37 7.16
CA PRO A 147 18.74 -10.44 5.93
C PRO A 147 19.54 -9.15 5.71
N ALA A 148 20.70 -9.28 5.08
CA ALA A 148 21.63 -8.16 4.89
C ALA A 148 21.28 -7.25 3.70
N GLU A 149 20.54 -7.79 2.72
CA GLU A 149 20.07 -7.16 1.49
C GLU A 149 18.66 -7.69 1.20
N PRO A 150 17.76 -6.93 0.53
CA PRO A 150 16.40 -7.37 0.23
C PRO A 150 16.36 -8.49 -0.82
N PHE A 151 15.29 -9.29 -0.82
CA PHE A 151 15.02 -10.27 -1.88
C PHE A 151 14.82 -9.60 -3.25
N ALA A 152 14.02 -8.53 -3.29
CA ALA A 152 13.71 -7.76 -4.50
C ALA A 152 14.24 -6.32 -4.38
N THR A 153 14.74 -5.76 -5.48
CA THR A 153 15.44 -4.47 -5.44
C THR A 153 14.44 -3.31 -5.38
N VAL A 154 14.46 -2.56 -4.28
CA VAL A 154 13.63 -1.35 -4.12
C VAL A 154 14.36 -0.12 -4.66
N SER A 155 13.67 0.74 -5.42
CA SER A 155 14.24 2.01 -5.92
C SER A 155 13.16 3.06 -6.24
N GLY A 156 13.51 4.35 -6.28
CA GLY A 156 12.54 5.45 -6.43
C GLY A 156 12.46 6.29 -5.16
N GLU A 157 11.26 6.77 -4.79
CA GLU A 157 11.03 7.49 -3.54
C GLU A 157 11.05 6.50 -2.35
N CYS A 158 12.03 6.67 -1.46
CA CYS A 158 12.45 5.63 -0.53
C CYS A 158 13.19 6.28 0.65
N GLY A 159 12.60 6.25 1.85
CA GLY A 159 13.05 7.02 3.00
C GLY A 159 12.52 8.46 3.02
N GLU A 160 11.35 8.68 2.41
CA GLU A 160 10.69 9.99 2.28
C GLU A 160 9.45 10.13 3.22
N ILE A 161 9.06 9.07 3.95
CA ILE A 161 7.93 9.09 4.90
C ILE A 161 8.45 9.41 6.31
N ASP A 162 8.93 10.64 6.53
CA ASP A 162 9.43 11.09 7.83
C ASP A 162 8.33 11.67 8.75
N LEU A 163 8.69 12.00 9.99
CA LEU A 163 7.83 12.67 10.97
C LEU A 163 7.00 13.86 10.43
N THR A 164 7.48 14.55 9.40
CA THR A 164 6.82 15.68 8.72
C THR A 164 5.52 15.23 8.04
N GLU A 165 5.57 14.14 7.29
CA GLU A 165 4.44 13.52 6.60
C GLU A 165 3.50 12.84 7.61
N LEU A 166 4.09 12.13 8.58
CA LEU A 166 3.37 11.37 9.61
C LEU A 166 2.60 12.25 10.60
N TYR A 167 3.07 13.46 10.92
CA TYR A 167 2.32 14.43 11.74
C TYR A 167 1.46 15.41 10.92
N SER A 168 1.65 15.50 9.60
CA SER A 168 0.88 16.41 8.75
C SER A 168 -0.56 15.93 8.57
N PRO A 169 -1.59 16.81 8.67
CA PRO A 169 -2.98 16.48 8.38
C PRO A 169 -3.27 16.41 6.87
N SER A 170 -2.27 16.63 6.01
CA SER A 170 -2.41 16.53 4.56
C SER A 170 -2.28 15.08 4.08
N PRO A 171 -2.92 14.73 2.95
CA PRO A 171 -2.60 13.52 2.20
C PRO A 171 -1.34 13.73 1.35
N PHE A 172 -0.61 12.64 1.09
CA PHE A 172 0.63 12.63 0.29
C PHE A 172 0.58 11.53 -0.78
N LEU A 173 1.49 11.59 -1.74
CA LEU A 173 1.70 10.59 -2.77
C LEU A 173 3.21 10.32 -2.85
N PHE A 174 3.59 9.05 -2.87
CA PHE A 174 4.96 8.61 -3.15
C PHE A 174 4.95 7.46 -4.17
N VAL A 175 5.94 7.41 -5.05
CA VAL A 175 6.06 6.40 -6.12
C VAL A 175 7.45 5.76 -6.12
N ASN A 176 7.49 4.43 -6.06
CA ASN A 176 8.72 3.65 -6.13
C ASN A 176 8.53 2.33 -6.91
N HIS A 177 9.60 1.55 -7.03
CA HIS A 177 9.68 0.30 -7.77
C HIS A 177 10.17 -0.83 -6.88
N LEU A 178 9.72 -2.05 -7.18
CA LEU A 178 10.15 -3.31 -6.59
C LEU A 178 10.46 -4.32 -7.71
N ASP A 179 11.73 -4.53 -8.00
CA ASP A 179 12.23 -5.36 -9.10
C ASP A 179 12.64 -6.76 -8.63
N PHE A 180 11.94 -7.78 -9.15
CA PHE A 180 12.17 -9.21 -8.90
C PHE A 180 13.14 -9.86 -9.91
N ALA A 181 13.62 -9.11 -10.91
CA ALA A 181 14.45 -9.61 -12.01
C ALA A 181 13.85 -10.88 -12.66
N ASP A 182 14.66 -11.95 -12.81
CA ASP A 182 14.24 -13.24 -13.37
C ASP A 182 13.92 -14.29 -12.26
N ASP A 183 13.60 -13.87 -11.01
CA ASP A 183 13.49 -14.76 -9.83
C ASP A 183 12.14 -14.59 -9.09
N PRO A 184 11.08 -15.35 -9.46
CA PRO A 184 9.78 -15.29 -8.79
C PRO A 184 9.82 -16.00 -7.43
N TYR A 185 9.40 -15.29 -6.38
CA TYR A 185 9.37 -15.79 -4.99
C TYR A 185 8.68 -17.17 -4.85
N ASP A 186 9.38 -18.13 -4.23
CA ASP A 186 8.80 -19.40 -3.76
C ASP A 186 9.10 -19.71 -2.27
N GLU A 187 8.63 -20.87 -1.77
CA GLU A 187 8.77 -21.28 -0.36
C GLU A 187 10.25 -21.39 0.11
N ALA A 188 11.21 -21.52 -0.80
CA ALA A 188 12.65 -21.51 -0.49
C ALA A 188 13.16 -20.10 -0.11
N ASP A 189 12.54 -19.05 -0.64
CA ASP A 189 12.96 -17.66 -0.46
C ASP A 189 12.42 -17.03 0.82
N PHE A 190 11.58 -17.74 1.57
CA PHE A 190 11.04 -17.31 2.86
C PHE A 190 12.14 -16.82 3.83
N GLY A 191 13.31 -17.46 3.84
CA GLY A 191 14.45 -17.06 4.66
C GLY A 191 15.21 -15.81 4.18
N LEU A 192 14.82 -15.21 3.06
CA LEU A 192 15.40 -14.00 2.47
C LEU A 192 14.55 -12.74 2.76
N LEU A 193 13.32 -12.91 3.24
CA LEU A 193 12.44 -11.83 3.71
C LEU A 193 12.88 -11.34 5.09
N CYS A 194 12.56 -10.09 5.44
CA CYS A 194 12.76 -9.57 6.79
C CYS A 194 11.83 -10.28 7.81
N PRO A 195 12.12 -10.20 9.13
CA PRO A 195 11.32 -10.90 10.14
C PRO A 195 9.81 -10.61 10.07
N GLY A 196 9.42 -9.35 9.85
CA GLY A 196 8.00 -8.99 9.69
C GLY A 196 7.38 -9.48 8.37
N GLY A 197 8.17 -9.59 7.29
CA GLY A 197 7.71 -10.20 6.04
C GLY A 197 7.45 -11.70 6.19
N GLN A 198 8.29 -12.38 6.98
CA GLN A 198 8.09 -13.77 7.38
C GLN A 198 6.85 -13.93 8.28
N GLU A 199 6.66 -13.03 9.25
CA GLU A 199 5.52 -13.01 10.19
C GLU A 199 4.17 -12.85 9.47
N VAL A 200 4.06 -11.92 8.51
CA VAL A 200 2.86 -11.74 7.66
C VAL A 200 2.50 -13.01 6.87
N ILE A 201 3.49 -13.76 6.40
CA ILE A 201 3.26 -15.03 5.68
C ILE A 201 2.83 -16.15 6.65
N LEU A 202 3.34 -16.17 7.88
CA LEU A 202 3.03 -17.20 8.89
C LEU A 202 1.65 -17.03 9.52
N ASP A 203 1.24 -15.79 9.78
CA ASP A 203 -0.12 -15.47 10.25
C ASP A 203 -1.17 -15.68 9.15
N GLY A 204 -0.84 -15.28 7.92
CA GLY A 204 -1.78 -15.19 6.82
C GLY A 204 -2.78 -14.05 6.99
N ASN A 205 -3.96 -14.16 6.38
CA ASN A 205 -4.99 -13.11 6.37
C ASN A 205 -6.37 -13.60 6.80
N ALA A 206 -7.30 -12.69 7.07
CA ALA A 206 -8.69 -13.02 7.38
C ALA A 206 -9.49 -13.55 6.16
N GLY A 207 -8.84 -13.71 5.00
CA GLY A 207 -9.34 -14.43 3.83
C GLY A 207 -9.13 -13.71 2.50
N GLY A 208 -8.12 -14.11 1.74
CA GLY A 208 -7.86 -13.61 0.39
C GLY A 208 -6.62 -14.24 -0.26
N SER A 209 -6.30 -13.80 -1.49
CA SER A 209 -5.07 -14.18 -2.20
C SER A 209 -3.93 -13.16 -2.05
N SER A 210 -3.97 -12.31 -1.03
CA SER A 210 -3.13 -11.12 -0.91
C SER A 210 -1.98 -11.23 0.09
N ILE A 211 -1.76 -12.38 0.75
CA ILE A 211 -0.69 -12.60 1.74
C ILE A 211 0.69 -12.18 1.20
N LEU A 212 1.04 -12.59 -0.03
CA LEU A 212 2.32 -12.19 -0.64
C LEU A 212 2.34 -10.69 -1.00
N SER A 213 1.20 -10.11 -1.37
CA SER A 213 1.05 -8.67 -1.58
C SER A 213 1.25 -7.87 -0.29
N GLU A 214 0.78 -8.41 0.84
CA GLU A 214 0.90 -7.83 2.19
C GLU A 214 2.34 -7.96 2.70
N ALA A 215 2.97 -9.13 2.52
CA ALA A 215 4.36 -9.36 2.88
C ALA A 215 5.33 -8.47 2.08
N PHE A 216 5.19 -8.39 0.75
CA PHE A 216 6.05 -7.52 -0.07
C PHE A 216 5.70 -6.03 0.04
N SER A 217 4.46 -5.68 0.45
CA SER A 217 4.14 -4.33 0.93
C SER A 217 4.93 -3.99 2.19
N PHE A 218 5.04 -4.93 3.14
CA PHE A 218 5.86 -4.75 4.33
C PHE A 218 7.36 -4.71 4.03
N GLU A 219 7.90 -5.55 3.13
CA GLU A 219 9.32 -5.48 2.70
C GLU A 219 9.68 -4.06 2.22
N VAL A 220 8.88 -3.46 1.33
CA VAL A 220 9.14 -2.09 0.84
C VAL A 220 9.17 -1.07 1.99
N LEU A 221 8.25 -1.17 2.95
CA LEU A 221 8.21 -0.27 4.11
C LEU A 221 9.37 -0.52 5.08
N TYR A 222 9.80 -1.77 5.26
CA TYR A 222 10.97 -2.13 6.06
C TYR A 222 12.27 -1.59 5.45
N TRP A 223 12.46 -1.81 4.14
CA TRP A 223 13.71 -1.47 3.45
C TRP A 223 13.85 0.02 3.10
N CYS A 224 12.76 0.74 2.83
CA CYS A 224 12.81 2.18 2.55
C CYS A 224 12.60 3.04 3.80
N GLU A 225 11.54 2.78 4.57
CA GLU A 225 11.10 3.67 5.67
C GLU A 225 11.54 3.17 7.06
N GLY A 226 12.34 2.10 7.11
CA GLY A 226 12.82 1.50 8.37
C GLY A 226 11.70 0.91 9.23
N ALA A 227 10.57 0.55 8.61
CA ALA A 227 9.35 0.15 9.32
C ALA A 227 9.54 -1.13 10.15
N GLN A 228 8.93 -1.18 11.33
CA GLN A 228 8.83 -2.39 12.15
C GLN A 228 7.38 -2.88 12.15
N LEU A 229 7.16 -4.18 12.00
CA LEU A 229 5.83 -4.76 12.18
C LEU A 229 5.47 -4.67 13.66
N LEU A 230 4.19 -4.41 13.96
CA LEU A 230 3.66 -4.43 15.32
C LEU A 230 2.54 -5.45 15.49
N LYS A 231 1.69 -5.59 14.46
CA LYS A 231 0.56 -6.54 14.38
C LYS A 231 0.12 -6.76 12.93
N THR A 232 -0.39 -7.96 12.63
CA THR A 232 -1.12 -8.27 11.38
C THR A 232 -2.63 -8.00 11.48
N GLU A 233 -3.37 -8.05 10.36
CA GLU A 233 -4.84 -7.83 10.29
C GLU A 233 -5.63 -8.56 11.39
N MET A 234 -5.26 -9.81 11.69
CA MET A 234 -5.97 -10.67 12.63
C MET A 234 -5.69 -10.35 14.11
N GLU A 235 -4.60 -9.65 14.40
CA GLU A 235 -4.19 -9.33 15.76
C GLU A 235 -4.66 -7.94 16.21
N ILE A 236 -4.90 -7.01 15.28
CA ILE A 236 -5.24 -5.62 15.61
C ILE A 236 -6.56 -5.56 16.37
N ASP A 237 -6.55 -4.87 17.51
CA ASP A 237 -7.73 -4.78 18.35
C ASP A 237 -8.80 -3.84 17.74
N TYR A 238 -9.94 -4.37 17.31
CA TYR A 238 -11.08 -3.58 16.79
C TYR A 238 -12.26 -3.47 17.77
N LYS A 239 -13.08 -2.41 17.65
CA LYS A 239 -14.30 -2.19 18.46
C LYS A 239 -15.48 -3.04 17.96
N ASP A 240 -15.59 -3.20 16.66
CA ASP A 240 -16.54 -4.06 15.95
C ASP A 240 -15.74 -5.07 15.10
N GLU A 241 -15.79 -6.33 15.52
CA GLU A 241 -15.12 -7.47 14.87
C GLU A 241 -15.70 -7.78 13.47
N ALA A 242 -16.90 -7.29 13.16
CA ALA A 242 -17.52 -7.38 11.82
C ALA A 242 -17.35 -6.09 10.99
N GLY A 243 -16.58 -5.12 11.49
CA GLY A 243 -16.44 -3.78 10.94
C GLY A 243 -15.48 -3.67 9.74
N LYS A 244 -14.76 -2.55 9.66
CA LYS A 244 -13.61 -2.40 8.76
C LYS A 244 -12.30 -2.45 9.53
N ILE A 245 -11.35 -3.11 8.91
CA ILE A 245 -10.05 -3.52 9.44
C ILE A 245 -8.96 -3.07 8.45
N THR A 246 -7.71 -3.29 8.82
CA THR A 246 -6.51 -2.72 8.20
C THR A 246 -5.51 -3.84 8.05
N ASP A 247 -4.89 -3.94 6.87
CA ASP A 247 -4.13 -5.13 6.50
C ASP A 247 -2.86 -5.30 7.39
N LEU A 248 -2.19 -4.20 7.79
CA LEU A 248 -1.05 -4.22 8.76
C LEU A 248 -1.07 -3.02 9.74
N LEU A 249 -0.43 -3.18 10.90
CA LEU A 249 -0.04 -2.11 11.82
C LEU A 249 1.48 -2.09 12.00
N VAL A 250 2.12 -0.96 11.66
CA VAL A 250 3.58 -0.82 11.68
C VAL A 250 4.03 0.36 12.54
N LEU A 251 5.32 0.40 12.86
CA LEU A 251 6.03 1.51 13.49
C LEU A 251 6.96 2.17 12.46
N ILE A 252 6.78 3.46 12.18
CA ILE A 252 7.70 4.28 11.36
C ILE A 252 8.08 5.50 12.19
N ASP A 253 9.38 5.80 12.32
CA ASP A 253 9.91 6.88 13.18
C ASP A 253 9.37 6.89 14.64
N GLY A 254 8.99 5.72 15.15
CA GLY A 254 8.39 5.57 16.49
C GLY A 254 6.89 5.92 16.59
N LEU A 255 6.22 6.16 15.47
CA LEU A 255 4.77 6.36 15.37
C LEU A 255 4.07 5.10 14.86
N LYS A 256 2.94 4.73 15.48
CA LYS A 256 2.02 3.72 14.93
C LYS A 256 1.40 4.23 13.63
N VAL A 257 1.50 3.46 12.55
CA VAL A 257 0.93 3.74 11.24
C VAL A 257 0.10 2.53 10.78
N GLY A 258 -1.15 2.75 10.38
CA GLY A 258 -1.96 1.72 9.75
C GLY A 258 -1.63 1.64 8.26
N VAL A 259 -1.54 0.42 7.71
CA VAL A 259 -1.25 0.19 6.29
C VAL A 259 -2.38 -0.64 5.68
N SER A 260 -2.98 -0.13 4.61
CA SER A 260 -3.96 -0.85 3.82
C SER A 260 -3.40 -1.20 2.44
N VAL A 261 -3.29 -2.49 2.15
CA VAL A 261 -2.60 -3.03 0.96
C VAL A 261 -3.58 -3.23 -0.19
N SER A 262 -3.17 -2.96 -1.42
CA SER A 262 -4.02 -2.99 -2.62
C SER A 262 -3.23 -3.35 -3.86
N ARG A 263 -3.94 -3.72 -4.93
CA ARG A 263 -3.35 -4.12 -6.21
C ARG A 263 -4.04 -3.40 -7.37
N ALA A 264 -3.25 -2.74 -8.20
CA ALA A 264 -3.70 -2.13 -9.45
C ALA A 264 -3.22 -2.99 -10.63
N VAL A 265 -4.13 -3.81 -11.14
CA VAL A 265 -3.91 -4.72 -12.27
C VAL A 265 -5.17 -4.79 -13.12
N SER A 266 -5.01 -4.91 -14.44
CA SER A 266 -6.07 -5.21 -15.40
C SER A 266 -6.12 -6.71 -15.75
N TRP A 267 -7.24 -7.17 -16.31
CA TRP A 267 -7.36 -8.53 -16.83
C TRP A 267 -7.98 -8.51 -18.23
N PRO A 268 -7.26 -8.93 -19.30
CA PRO A 268 -5.85 -9.39 -19.33
C PRO A 268 -4.84 -8.40 -18.75
N LYS A 269 -3.69 -8.89 -18.25
CA LYS A 269 -2.67 -8.05 -17.58
C LYS A 269 -2.05 -6.99 -18.50
N ASP A 270 -2.03 -7.26 -19.82
CA ASP A 270 -1.58 -6.35 -20.87
C ASP A 270 -2.65 -5.32 -21.31
N ALA A 271 -3.88 -5.42 -20.80
CA ALA A 271 -4.92 -4.42 -21.09
C ALA A 271 -4.68 -3.12 -20.30
N PRO A 272 -4.90 -1.93 -20.90
CA PRO A 272 -4.71 -0.65 -20.21
C PRO A 272 -5.51 -0.56 -18.91
N TYR A 273 -4.91 0.04 -17.87
CA TYR A 273 -5.63 0.39 -16.66
C TYR A 273 -6.50 1.62 -16.91
N LEU A 274 -7.79 1.53 -16.63
CA LEU A 274 -8.73 2.64 -16.86
C LEU A 274 -8.83 3.54 -15.63
N ALA A 275 -8.92 4.85 -15.85
CA ALA A 275 -9.16 5.83 -14.78
C ALA A 275 -10.43 5.54 -13.95
N THR A 276 -11.40 4.79 -14.49
CA THR A 276 -12.54 4.28 -13.73
C THR A 276 -12.15 3.15 -12.77
N GLN A 277 -11.28 2.21 -13.17
CA GLN A 277 -10.77 1.16 -12.27
C GLN A 277 -9.96 1.76 -11.12
N ALA A 278 -9.04 2.69 -11.43
CA ALA A 278 -8.28 3.44 -10.44
C ALA A 278 -9.21 4.23 -9.50
N GLY A 279 -10.19 4.95 -10.07
CA GLY A 279 -11.13 5.76 -9.32
C GLY A 279 -12.04 4.95 -8.39
N ASP A 280 -12.47 3.76 -8.80
CA ASP A 280 -13.29 2.88 -7.98
C ASP A 280 -12.45 2.15 -6.91
N LEU A 281 -11.21 1.75 -7.24
CA LEU A 281 -10.25 1.18 -6.28
C LEU A 281 -9.93 2.17 -5.16
N LEU A 282 -9.46 3.38 -5.51
CA LEU A 282 -9.03 4.39 -4.55
C LEU A 282 -10.20 4.82 -3.65
N LYS A 283 -11.38 5.15 -4.21
CA LYS A 283 -12.55 5.55 -3.40
C LYS A 283 -12.99 4.44 -2.45
N LYS A 284 -12.97 3.18 -2.89
CA LYS A 284 -13.33 2.01 -2.07
C LYS A 284 -12.35 1.82 -0.91
N LYS A 285 -11.03 1.83 -1.18
CA LYS A 285 -10.01 1.60 -0.14
C LYS A 285 -9.88 2.80 0.80
N LEU A 286 -9.92 4.05 0.32
CA LEU A 286 -9.93 5.25 1.19
C LEU A 286 -11.15 5.31 2.12
N SER A 287 -12.34 4.95 1.63
CA SER A 287 -13.53 4.82 2.48
C SER A 287 -13.39 3.69 3.52
N GLY A 288 -12.73 2.58 3.16
CA GLY A 288 -12.38 1.50 4.10
C GLY A 288 -11.39 1.94 5.17
N ILE A 289 -10.35 2.68 4.79
CA ILE A 289 -9.32 3.28 5.66
C ILE A 289 -9.98 4.17 6.70
N GLN A 290 -10.80 5.14 6.29
CA GLN A 290 -11.54 6.03 7.22
C GLN A 290 -12.42 5.24 8.21
N ALA A 291 -13.08 4.19 7.74
CA ALA A 291 -13.89 3.31 8.60
C ALA A 291 -13.04 2.48 9.58
N SER A 292 -11.88 1.99 9.16
CA SER A 292 -10.95 1.24 10.02
C SER A 292 -10.33 2.11 11.12
N THR A 293 -9.97 3.37 10.81
CA THR A 293 -9.49 4.36 11.79
C THR A 293 -10.56 4.65 12.86
N ALA A 294 -11.83 4.67 12.46
CA ALA A 294 -12.94 4.79 13.41
C ALA A 294 -13.16 3.51 14.24
N ASN A 295 -12.77 2.34 13.73
CA ASN A 295 -13.01 1.03 14.34
C ASN A 295 -11.92 0.58 15.33
N VAL A 296 -10.63 0.83 15.08
CA VAL A 296 -9.51 0.36 15.95
C VAL A 296 -9.62 0.81 17.41
N LYS A 297 -9.34 -0.05 18.39
CA LYS A 297 -9.37 0.29 19.82
C LYS A 297 -8.19 1.23 20.19
N PRO A 298 -8.28 2.01 21.28
CA PRO A 298 -7.25 3.01 21.65
C PRO A 298 -5.82 2.45 21.82
N GLU A 299 -5.69 1.16 22.11
CA GLU A 299 -4.42 0.46 22.31
C GLU A 299 -3.62 0.30 21.01
N ASP A 300 -4.32 0.14 19.89
CA ASP A 300 -3.75 -0.02 18.53
C ASP A 300 -3.98 1.16 17.60
N ALA A 301 -4.60 2.23 18.09
CA ALA A 301 -4.82 3.45 17.33
C ALA A 301 -3.51 4.03 16.77
N TRP A 302 -3.44 4.11 15.45
CA TRP A 302 -2.37 4.74 14.68
C TRP A 302 -2.53 6.26 14.59
N THR A 303 -1.42 6.92 14.27
CA THR A 303 -1.35 8.39 14.07
C THR A 303 -1.56 8.78 12.61
N LYS A 304 -1.20 7.89 11.66
CA LYS A 304 -1.26 8.11 10.21
C LYS A 304 -1.75 6.85 9.51
N GLN A 305 -2.22 6.99 8.26
CA GLN A 305 -2.65 5.89 7.39
C GLN A 305 -1.85 5.90 6.08
N ILE A 306 -1.42 4.71 5.63
CA ILE A 306 -0.87 4.45 4.30
C ILE A 306 -1.87 3.59 3.51
N LEU A 307 -2.20 4.00 2.29
CA LEU A 307 -2.77 3.15 1.25
C LEU A 307 -1.61 2.72 0.35
N HIS A 308 -1.17 1.47 0.45
CA HIS A 308 -0.12 0.93 -0.40
C HIS A 308 -0.77 0.21 -1.58
N VAL A 309 -0.42 0.59 -2.81
CA VAL A 309 -0.92 -0.03 -4.04
C VAL A 309 0.25 -0.59 -4.84
N LEU A 310 0.30 -1.93 -4.97
CA LEU A 310 1.21 -2.59 -5.90
C LEU A 310 0.64 -2.46 -7.32
N ALA A 311 1.33 -1.78 -8.22
CA ALA A 311 0.90 -1.45 -9.57
C ALA A 311 1.66 -2.28 -10.62
N TRP A 312 0.90 -3.05 -11.42
CA TRP A 312 1.43 -4.00 -12.41
C TRP A 312 2.35 -3.39 -13.50
N SER A 313 2.36 -2.07 -13.63
CA SER A 313 3.35 -1.34 -14.44
C SER A 313 3.28 0.16 -14.18
N GLU A 314 4.30 0.88 -14.66
CA GLU A 314 4.29 2.33 -14.95
C GLU A 314 2.91 2.86 -15.41
N GLY A 315 2.28 2.20 -16.40
CA GLY A 315 0.98 2.61 -16.94
C GLY A 315 -0.21 2.38 -15.99
N HIS A 316 -0.07 1.55 -14.96
CA HIS A 316 -1.02 1.44 -13.86
C HIS A 316 -0.77 2.53 -12.81
N ALA A 317 0.50 2.82 -12.49
CA ALA A 317 0.89 3.89 -11.56
C ALA A 317 0.45 5.27 -12.05
N THR A 318 0.81 5.67 -13.28
CA THR A 318 0.41 6.98 -13.85
C THR A 318 -1.10 7.22 -13.79
N VAL A 319 -1.91 6.17 -14.00
CA VAL A 319 -3.39 6.26 -13.94
C VAL A 319 -3.92 6.31 -12.51
N LEU A 320 -3.21 5.73 -11.52
CA LEU A 320 -3.49 5.98 -10.10
C LEU A 320 -3.15 7.42 -9.71
N GLU A 321 -2.01 7.95 -10.17
CA GLU A 321 -1.54 9.31 -9.89
C GLU A 321 -2.48 10.38 -10.46
N GLU A 322 -2.79 10.32 -11.76
CA GLU A 322 -3.73 11.25 -12.42
C GLU A 322 -5.10 11.29 -11.71
N VAL A 323 -5.60 10.11 -11.32
CA VAL A 323 -6.88 9.99 -10.62
C VAL A 323 -6.76 10.48 -9.18
N TRP A 324 -5.66 10.18 -8.49
CA TRP A 324 -5.40 10.66 -7.14
C TRP A 324 -5.32 12.19 -7.11
N GLU A 325 -4.57 12.84 -8.00
CA GLU A 325 -4.55 14.31 -8.11
C GLU A 325 -5.98 14.88 -8.22
N GLY A 326 -6.82 14.26 -9.06
CA GLY A 326 -8.22 14.64 -9.27
C GLY A 326 -9.21 14.28 -8.15
N LEU A 327 -8.82 13.53 -7.10
CA LEU A 327 -9.71 13.23 -5.97
C LEU A 327 -9.86 14.43 -5.02
N ASP A 328 -11.10 14.64 -4.56
CA ASP A 328 -11.42 15.64 -3.53
C ASP A 328 -10.62 15.35 -2.23
N PRO A 329 -9.97 16.36 -1.61
CA PRO A 329 -9.19 16.16 -0.39
C PRO A 329 -9.95 15.51 0.77
N SER A 330 -11.28 15.67 0.85
CA SER A 330 -12.11 14.99 1.87
C SER A 330 -12.24 13.48 1.67
N VAL A 331 -12.03 12.98 0.44
CA VAL A 331 -11.96 11.55 0.13
C VAL A 331 -10.59 10.99 0.51
N LYS A 332 -9.52 11.76 0.28
CA LYS A 332 -8.14 11.39 0.67
C LYS A 332 -7.97 11.37 2.20
N GLY A 333 -8.59 12.33 2.89
CA GLY A 333 -8.31 12.60 4.30
C GLY A 333 -6.84 13.00 4.48
N ASP A 334 -6.20 12.43 5.49
CA ASP A 334 -4.77 12.52 5.81
C ASP A 334 -3.97 11.32 5.29
N THR A 335 -4.54 10.47 4.42
CA THR A 335 -3.91 9.24 3.93
C THR A 335 -2.70 9.52 3.02
N ILE A 336 -1.60 8.80 3.23
CA ILE A 336 -0.49 8.70 2.28
C ILE A 336 -0.85 7.62 1.24
N LEU A 337 -0.81 7.94 -0.04
CA LEU A 337 -0.84 6.95 -1.12
C LEU A 337 0.61 6.56 -1.47
N LEU A 338 1.01 5.34 -1.18
CA LEU A 338 2.26 4.76 -1.65
C LEU A 338 1.95 3.87 -2.86
N VAL A 339 2.54 4.16 -4.02
CA VAL A 339 2.42 3.33 -5.22
C VAL A 339 3.77 2.67 -5.47
N THR A 340 3.79 1.34 -5.45
CA THR A 340 4.97 0.58 -5.86
C THR A 340 4.70 -0.08 -7.20
N ILE A 341 5.43 0.32 -8.23
CA ILE A 341 5.48 -0.38 -9.51
C ILE A 341 6.23 -1.70 -9.29
N THR A 342 5.69 -2.80 -9.78
CA THR A 342 6.36 -4.11 -9.75
C THR A 342 7.01 -4.41 -11.09
N ASP A 343 8.25 -4.89 -11.05
CA ASP A 343 9.08 -5.19 -12.22
C ASP A 343 9.69 -6.60 -12.08
N GLY A 344 10.06 -7.23 -13.20
CA GLY A 344 10.57 -8.61 -13.23
C GLY A 344 9.47 -9.67 -13.21
N ASP A 345 9.78 -10.87 -12.71
CA ASP A 345 8.85 -12.02 -12.60
C ASP A 345 7.88 -11.90 -11.38
N ASP A 346 7.27 -10.72 -11.25
CA ASP A 346 6.36 -10.26 -10.18
C ASP A 346 5.01 -11.01 -10.08
N ALA A 347 4.76 -11.96 -10.99
CA ALA A 347 3.40 -12.38 -11.36
C ALA A 347 2.61 -13.04 -10.23
N PHE A 348 3.31 -13.56 -9.22
CA PHE A 348 2.77 -14.19 -8.00
C PHE A 348 2.06 -13.19 -7.07
N LEU A 349 2.31 -11.88 -7.21
CA LEU A 349 1.68 -10.85 -6.40
C LEU A 349 0.21 -10.59 -6.77
N TYR A 350 -0.34 -11.15 -7.87
CA TYR A 350 -1.59 -10.69 -8.51
C TYR A 350 -2.65 -11.78 -8.76
#